data_AF-A0A2N2SC82-F1
#
_entry.id   AF-A0A2N2SC82-F1
#
_cell.length_a   1.000
_cell.length_b   1.000
_cell.length_c   1.000
_cell.angle_alpha   90.00
_cell.angle_beta   90.00
_cell.angle_gamma   90.00
#
_symmetry.space_group_name_H-M   'P 1'
#
loop_
_entity.id
_entity.type
_entity.pdbx_description
1 polymer ?
#
loop_
_entity_poly.entity_id
_entity_poly.type
_entity_poly.pdbx_seq_one_letter_code
_entity_poly.pdbx_strand_id
1 'polypeptide(L)' 'MIKRTAFFISDGTGITAGALGKLLEHFPSTSFTQVRLPFTDTLDKIRLAQDAILHATEEDGGRP' A
#
# COMPACT_ATOMS: atom_id res chain seq x y z
N MET A 1 -11.59 9.57 -12.30
CA MET A 1 -10.19 9.86 -11.86
C MET A 1 -9.57 8.52 -11.50
N ILE A 2 -8.36 8.23 -11.97
CA ILE A 2 -7.71 6.93 -11.69
C ILE A 2 -7.39 6.87 -10.20
N LYS A 3 -7.96 5.88 -9.49
CA LYS A 3 -7.67 5.61 -8.08
C LYS A 3 -6.23 5.09 -7.99
N ARG A 4 -5.47 5.51 -6.98
CA ARG A 4 -4.06 5.11 -6.80
C ARG A 4 -3.87 4.60 -5.39
N THR A 5 -3.60 3.32 -5.24
CA THR A 5 -3.35 2.70 -3.94
C THR A 5 -1.86 2.66 -3.65
N ALA A 6 -1.45 3.06 -2.44
CA ALA A 6 -0.08 2.96 -1.97
C ALA A 6 -0.03 2.01 -0.77
N PHE A 7 0.77 0.94 -0.90
CA PHE A 7 0.94 -0.06 0.16
C PHE A 7 2.20 0.20 0.98
N PHE A 8 2.05 0.20 2.30
CA PHE A 8 3.14 0.31 3.27
C PHE A 8 3.26 -1.00 4.05
N ILE A 9 4.19 -1.86 3.62
CA ILE A 9 4.36 -3.22 4.11
C ILE A 9 5.59 -3.29 5.02
N SER A 10 5.46 -3.97 6.16
CA SER A 10 6.58 -4.17 7.10
C SER A 10 6.39 -5.49 7.84
N ASP A 11 7.50 -6.17 8.12
CA ASP A 11 7.59 -7.33 9.01
C ASP A 11 7.45 -6.98 10.50
N GLY A 12 7.69 -5.71 10.87
CA GLY A 12 7.45 -5.16 12.20
C GLY A 12 6.18 -4.33 12.30
N THR A 13 6.19 -3.28 13.13
CA THR A 13 5.00 -2.43 13.35
C THR A 13 4.59 -1.59 12.14
N GLY A 14 5.46 -1.45 11.14
CA GLY A 14 5.26 -0.60 9.97
C GLY A 14 5.22 0.90 10.25
N ILE A 15 5.70 1.38 11.41
CA ILE A 15 5.72 2.83 11.73
C ILE A 15 6.61 3.57 10.73
N THR A 16 7.81 3.03 10.48
CA THR A 16 8.75 3.61 9.51
C THR A 16 8.15 3.64 8.11
N ALA A 17 7.58 2.52 7.65
CA ALA A 17 6.93 2.45 6.34
C ALA A 17 5.76 3.44 6.23
N GLY A 18 4.89 3.52 7.25
CA GLY A 18 3.77 4.46 7.27
C GLY A 18 4.22 5.93 7.32
N ALA A 19 5.33 6.24 7.98
CA ALA A 19 5.85 7.60 8.03
C ALA A 19 6.30 8.12 6.65
N LEU A 20 6.79 7.24 5.77
CA LEU A 20 7.08 7.58 4.36
C LEU A 20 5.82 7.99 3.58
N GLY A 21 4.62 7.60 4.03
CA GLY A 21 3.36 8.02 3.40
C GLY A 21 3.14 9.52 3.38
N LYS A 22 3.78 10.27 4.29
CA LYS A 22 3.79 11.75 4.23
C LYS A 22 4.39 12.29 2.94
N LEU A 23 5.26 11.53 2.27
CA LEU A 23 5.84 11.95 1.00
C LEU A 23 4.78 12.10 -0.10
N LEU A 24 3.66 11.38 0.02
CA LEU A 24 2.54 11.48 -0.92
C LEU A 24 1.83 12.84 -0.86
N GLU A 25 1.91 13.55 0.27
CA GLU A 25 1.32 14.88 0.44
C GLU A 25 1.96 15.93 -0.48
N HIS A 26 3.17 15.66 -1.00
CA HIS A 26 3.82 16.52 -2.00
C HIS A 26 3.20 16.44 -3.40
N PHE A 27 2.22 15.57 -3.62
CA PHE A 27 1.50 15.41 -4.89
C PHE A 27 0.02 15.81 -4.73
N PRO A 28 -0.30 17.09 -4.49
CA PRO A 28 -1.65 17.54 -4.10
C PRO A 28 -2.72 17.34 -5.19
N SER A 29 -2.31 17.16 -6.46
CA SER A 29 -3.21 16.89 -7.57
C SER A 29 -3.56 15.41 -7.73
N THR A 30 -3.01 14.54 -6.87
CA THR A 30 -3.20 13.09 -6.90
C THR A 30 -3.80 12.62 -5.59
N SER A 31 -4.94 11.93 -5.67
CA SER A 31 -5.52 11.26 -4.50
C SER A 31 -4.95 9.86 -4.36
N PHE A 32 -4.43 9.53 -3.17
CA PHE A 32 -3.92 8.21 -2.86
C PHE A 32 -4.77 7.52 -1.79
N THR A 33 -5.13 6.26 -2.04
CA THR A 33 -5.62 5.34 -1.00
C THR A 33 -4.41 4.72 -0.32
N GLN A 34 -4.22 4.95 0.97
CA GLN A 34 -3.08 4.40 1.70
C GLN A 34 -3.48 3.14 2.46
N VAL A 35 -2.77 2.04 2.24
CA VAL A 35 -2.99 0.76 2.92
C VAL A 35 -1.73 0.38 3.68
N ARG A 36 -1.87 0.03 4.96
CA ARG A 36 -0.74 -0.34 5.81
C ARG A 36 -0.87 -1.79 6.24
N LEU A 37 0.17 -2.58 5.99
CA LEU A 37 0.25 -4.01 6.29
C LEU A 37 1.42 -4.27 7.26
N PRO A 38 1.21 -4.06 8.58
CA PRO A 38 2.22 -4.37 9.59
C PRO A 38 2.30 -5.88 9.85
N PHE A 39 3.41 -6.32 10.45
CA PHE A 39 3.68 -7.70 10.82
C PHE A 39 3.53 -8.69 9.67
N THR A 40 3.89 -8.29 8.45
CA THR A 40 3.86 -9.13 7.24
C THR A 40 5.12 -10.01 7.19
N ASP A 41 5.26 -10.89 8.17
CA ASP A 41 6.49 -11.65 8.48
C ASP A 41 6.36 -13.17 8.25
N THR A 42 5.18 -13.63 7.83
CA THR A 42 4.93 -15.04 7.49
C THR A 42 4.52 -15.20 6.04
N LEU A 43 4.76 -16.39 5.47
CA LEU A 43 4.38 -16.71 4.10
C LEU A 43 2.89 -16.47 3.83
N ASP A 44 2.01 -16.80 4.78
CA ASP A 44 0.56 -16.62 4.62
C ASP A 44 0.19 -15.13 4.58
N LYS A 45 0.80 -14.31 5.45
CA LYS A 45 0.58 -12.86 5.42
C LYS A 45 1.16 -12.23 4.15
N ILE A 46 2.29 -12.74 3.65
CA ILE A 46 2.87 -12.30 2.38
C ILE A 46 1.93 -12.62 1.21
N ARG A 47 1.31 -13.81 1.20
CA ARG A 47 0.30 -14.18 0.18
C ARG A 47 -0.90 -13.25 0.23
N LEU A 48 -1.44 -12.97 1.42
CA LEU A 48 -2.53 -12.01 1.59
C LEU A 48 -2.16 -10.60 1.10
N ALA A 49 -0.91 -10.17 1.32
CA ALA A 49 -0.43 -8.89 0.81
C ALA A 49 -0.35 -8.88 -0.73
N GLN A 50 0.10 -9.98 -1.35
CA GLN A 50 0.12 -10.12 -2.80
C GLN A 50 -1.29 -10.08 -3.39
N ASP A 51 -2.24 -10.81 -2.79
CA ASP A 51 -3.64 -10.82 -3.22
C ASP A 51 -4.26 -9.41 -3.11
N ALA A 52 -3.96 -8.67 -2.04
CA ALA A 52 -4.42 -7.29 -1.88
C ALA A 52 -3.85 -6.35 -2.95
N ILE A 53 -2.56 -6.49 -3.31
CA ILE A 53 -1.93 -5.71 -4.38
C ILE A 53 -2.55 -6.04 -5.74
N LEU A 54 -2.79 -7.33 -6.01
CA LEU A 54 -3.42 -7.77 -7.26
C LEU A 54 -4.83 -7.18 -7.38
N HIS A 55 -5.64 -7.27 -6.33
CA HIS A 55 -6.98 -6.72 -6.31
C HIS A 55 -6.98 -5.20 -6.51
N ALA A 56 -6.08 -4.47 -5.84
CA ALA A 56 -5.93 -3.04 -6.04
C ALA A 56 -5.50 -2.71 -7.49
N THR A 57 -4.68 -3.55 -8.12
CA THR A 57 -4.28 -3.36 -9.53
C THR A 57 -5.48 -3.44 -10.47
N GLU A 58 -6.39 -4.39 -10.21
CA GLU A 58 -7.63 -4.55 -10.97
C GLU A 58 -8.59 -3.37 -10.75
N GLU A 59 -8.78 -2.93 -9.50
CA GLU A 59 -9.66 -1.80 -9.15
C GLU A 59 -9.14 -0.46 -9.68
N ASP A 60 -7.84 -0.20 -9.53
CA ASP A 60 -7.22 1.06 -9.90
C ASP A 60 -6.96 1.15 -11.42
N GLY A 61 -7.04 0.02 -12.14
CA GLY A 61 -6.75 -0.07 -13.57
C GLY A 61 -5.26 0.17 -13.88
N GLY A 62 -4.40 0.00 -12.88
CA GLY A 62 -2.97 0.26 -12.95
C GLY A 62 -2.25 -0.28 -11.72
N ARG A 63 -0.95 -0.55 -11.85
CA ARG A 63 -0.15 -1.08 -10.74
C ARG A 63 -0.04 -0.05 -9.60
N PRO A 64 -0.25 -0.46 -8.34
CA PRO A 64 0.10 0.29 -7.13
C PRO A 64 1.59 0.70 -7.06
#